data_AF-A0A1H3KIW5-F1
#
_entry.id   AF-A0A1H3KIW5-F1
#
_cell.length_a   1.000
_cell.length_b   1.000
_cell.length_c   1.000
_cell.angle_alpha   90.00
_cell.angle_beta   90.00
_cell.angle_gamma   90.00
#
_symmetry.space_group_name_H-M   'P 1'
#
loop_
_entity.id
_entity.type
_entity.pdbx_description
1 polymer ?
#
loop_
_entity_poly.entity_id
_entity_poly.type
_entity_poly.pdbx_seq_one_letter_code
_entity_poly.pdbx_strand_id
1 'polypeptide(L)'
;MVSNNMVICPYCQTAIRVGEENILCSDCKMPHHRECWIENGKCTTYGCKGQMKPNLRIAAHRRQNLPPIEITFAETEEKSFKKLFFRYQWVFILGILFLLGLGYYLNHVYLP
;
A
#
# COMPACT_ATOMS: atom_id res chain seq x y z
N MET A 1 5.78 -19.47 -12.70
CA MET A 1 7.03 -20.21 -12.45
C MET A 1 7.94 -19.30 -11.65
N VAL A 2 8.04 -19.48 -10.33
CA VAL A 2 8.94 -18.69 -9.49
C VAL A 2 10.35 -19.20 -9.75
N SER A 3 11.19 -18.39 -10.38
CA SER A 3 12.60 -18.73 -10.59
C SER A 3 13.26 -18.82 -9.21
N ASN A 4 13.67 -20.03 -8.82
CA ASN A 4 14.26 -20.31 -7.51
C ASN A 4 15.69 -19.76 -7.49
N ASN A 5 15.83 -18.46 -7.29
CA ASN A 5 17.12 -17.78 -7.28
C ASN A 5 17.79 -17.98 -5.91
N MET A 6 18.51 -19.10 -5.77
CA MET A 6 19.24 -19.44 -4.54
C MET A 6 20.51 -18.58 -4.44
N VAL A 7 20.60 -17.77 -3.38
CA VAL A 7 21.75 -16.91 -3.13
C VAL A 7 22.79 -17.69 -2.33
N ILE A 8 24.05 -17.70 -2.75
CA ILE A 8 25.13 -18.46 -2.10
C ILE A 8 26.14 -17.48 -1.48
N CYS A 9 26.57 -17.74 -0.24
CA CYS A 9 27.65 -17.00 0.40
C CYS A 9 29.00 -17.44 -0.19
N PRO A 10 29.82 -16.54 -0.77
CA PRO A 10 31.10 -16.90 -1.39
C PRO A 10 32.22 -17.25 -0.38
N TYR A 11 31.99 -17.09 0.92
CA TYR A 11 32.94 -17.49 1.97
C TYR A 11 32.77 -18.97 2.32
N CYS A 12 31.58 -19.35 2.80
CA CYS A 12 31.30 -20.73 3.22
C CYS A 12 30.71 -21.60 2.10
N GLN A 13 30.37 -21.03 0.95
CA GLN A 13 29.78 -21.70 -0.21
C GLN A 13 28.40 -22.34 0.06
N THR A 14 27.75 -21.96 1.16
CA THR A 14 26.41 -22.41 1.53
C THR A 14 25.35 -21.41 1.08
N ALA A 15 24.16 -21.92 0.75
CA ALA A 15 23.00 -21.10 0.43
C ALA A 15 22.55 -20.26 1.63
N ILE A 16 22.35 -18.97 1.40
CA ILE A 16 21.76 -18.03 2.34
C ILE A 16 20.23 -18.23 2.29
N ARG A 17 19.63 -18.74 3.37
CA ARG A 17 18.19 -19.05 3.40
C ARG A 17 17.37 -17.79 3.62
N VAL A 18 16.11 -17.84 3.17
CA VAL A 18 15.14 -16.78 3.45
C VAL A 18 14.94 -16.68 4.96
N GLY A 19 15.11 -15.47 5.50
CA GLY A 19 15.00 -15.19 6.93
C GLY A 19 16.33 -15.21 7.67
N GLU A 20 17.41 -15.76 7.12
CA GLU A 20 18.74 -15.65 7.74
C GLU A 20 19.29 -14.22 7.61
N GLU A 21 20.07 -13.80 8.61
CA GLU A 21 20.74 -12.50 8.57
C GLU A 21 21.87 -12.52 7.56
N ASN A 22 21.68 -11.77 6.47
CA ASN A 22 22.72 -11.57 5.48
C ASN A 22 23.02 -10.08 5.28
N ILE A 23 24.24 -9.86 4.83
CA ILE A 23 24.79 -8.55 4.55
C ILE A 23 25.22 -8.50 3.09
N LEU A 24 25.27 -7.30 2.54
CA LEU A 24 25.80 -7.02 1.22
C LEU A 24 27.10 -6.22 1.37
N CYS A 25 28.07 -6.51 0.50
CA CYS A 25 29.22 -5.63 0.34
C CYS A 25 28.78 -4.25 -0.18
N SER A 26 29.33 -3.17 0.35
CA SER A 26 29.02 -1.82 -0.11
C SER A 26 29.35 -1.55 -1.58
N ASP A 27 30.36 -2.25 -2.10
CA ASP A 27 30.98 -1.97 -3.39
C ASP A 27 30.50 -2.96 -4.44
N CYS A 28 30.84 -4.24 -4.29
CA CYS A 28 30.49 -5.28 -5.26
C CYS A 28 29.09 -5.88 -5.06
N LYS A 29 28.36 -5.48 -4.00
CA LYS A 29 27.02 -5.98 -3.64
C LYS A 29 26.93 -7.50 -3.43
N MET A 30 28.06 -8.17 -3.27
CA MET A 30 28.09 -9.61 -3.02
C MET A 30 27.45 -9.93 -1.66
N PRO A 31 26.53 -10.91 -1.58
CA PRO A 31 25.88 -11.30 -0.34
C PRO A 31 26.73 -12.27 0.47
N HIS A 32 26.76 -12.07 1.79
CA HIS A 32 27.40 -12.96 2.76
C HIS A 32 26.49 -13.20 3.95
N HIS A 33 26.66 -14.32 4.65
CA HIS A 33 26.11 -14.43 6.01
C HIS A 33 26.75 -13.38 6.91
N ARG A 34 25.99 -12.90 7.89
CA ARG A 34 26.49 -11.92 8.86
C ARG A 34 27.73 -12.45 9.60
N GLU A 35 27.68 -13.72 10.01
CA GLU A 35 28.74 -14.41 10.74
C GLU A 35 29.98 -14.55 9.87
N CYS A 36 29.81 -15.02 8.63
CA CYS A 36 30.90 -15.18 7.67
C CYS A 36 31.62 -13.85 7.36
N TRP A 37 30.88 -12.73 7.31
CA TRP A 37 31.50 -11.43 7.12
C TRP A 37 32.34 -11.01 8.34
N ILE A 38 31.82 -11.21 9.55
CA ILE A 38 32.53 -10.86 10.79
C ILE A 38 33.79 -11.72 10.94
N GLU A 39 33.70 -13.00 10.63
CA GLU A 39 34.81 -13.95 10.66
C GLU A 39 35.89 -13.62 9.63
N ASN A 40 35.51 -13.35 8.38
CA ASN A 40 36.46 -13.02 7.31
C ASN A 40 36.99 -11.57 7.40
N GLY A 41 36.26 -10.68 8.09
CA GLY A 41 36.59 -9.27 8.30
C GLY A 41 36.47 -8.36 7.06
N LYS A 42 36.33 -8.93 5.86
CA LYS A 42 36.22 -8.20 4.58
C LYS A 42 35.43 -9.00 3.54
N CYS A 43 35.19 -8.40 2.38
CA CYS A 43 34.61 -9.11 1.24
C CYS A 43 35.60 -10.16 0.69
N THR A 44 35.09 -11.31 0.21
CA THR A 44 35.90 -12.36 -0.41
C THR A 44 36.18 -12.11 -1.90
N THR A 45 35.54 -11.11 -2.51
CA THR A 45 35.84 -10.70 -3.88
C THR A 45 37.26 -10.13 -3.97
N TYR A 46 38.06 -10.64 -4.91
CA TYR A 46 39.44 -10.21 -5.10
C TYR A 46 39.55 -8.70 -5.29
N GLY A 47 40.43 -8.06 -4.51
CA GLY A 47 40.67 -6.61 -4.57
C GLY A 47 39.54 -5.71 -4.05
N CYS A 48 38.43 -6.28 -3.56
CA CYS A 48 37.32 -5.50 -3.03
C CYS A 48 37.66 -4.87 -1.67
N LYS A 49 37.35 -3.57 -1.53
CA LYS A 49 37.53 -2.81 -0.28
C LYS A 49 36.20 -2.39 0.36
N GLY A 50 35.12 -3.00 -0.09
CA GLY A 50 33.80 -2.65 0.38
C GLY A 50 33.57 -3.04 1.84
N GLN A 51 32.66 -2.32 2.46
CA GLN A 51 32.29 -2.43 3.85
C GLN A 51 31.00 -3.23 4.02
N MET A 52 30.73 -3.63 5.27
CA MET A 52 29.52 -4.33 5.66
C MET A 52 28.31 -3.40 5.49
N LYS A 53 27.32 -3.80 4.69
CA LYS A 53 26.01 -3.13 4.65
C LYS A 53 24.89 -4.13 4.94
N PRO A 54 23.93 -3.82 5.84
CA PRO A 54 22.78 -4.67 6.07
C PRO A 54 21.97 -4.88 4.78
N ASN A 55 21.52 -6.11 4.51
CA ASN A 55 20.60 -6.36 3.41
C ASN A 55 19.14 -6.08 3.84
N LEU A 56 18.70 -4.84 3.64
CA LEU A 56 17.36 -4.38 4.05
C LEU A 56 16.21 -5.06 3.28
N ARG A 57 16.47 -5.67 2.11
CA ARG A 57 15.42 -6.30 1.30
C ARG A 57 14.85 -7.58 1.94
N ILE A 58 15.64 -8.27 2.76
CA ILE A 58 15.22 -9.52 3.42
C ILE A 58 14.74 -9.25 4.85
N ALA A 59 15.27 -8.22 5.52
CA ALA A 59 14.82 -7.80 6.84
C ALA A 59 13.33 -7.34 6.87
N ALA A 60 12.82 -6.82 5.74
CA ALA A 60 11.44 -6.34 5.63
C ALA A 60 10.37 -7.43 5.79
N HIS A 61 10.73 -8.72 5.67
CA HIS A 61 9.77 -9.82 5.85
C HIS A 61 9.64 -10.29 7.32
N ARG A 62 10.47 -9.79 8.26
CA ARG A 62 10.55 -10.30 9.64
C ARG A 62 9.82 -9.46 10.70
N ARG A 63 9.21 -8.33 10.36
CA ARG A 63 8.29 -7.61 11.29
C ARG A 63 7.19 -6.91 10.53
N GLN A 64 6.28 -7.69 9.97
CA GLN A 64 4.92 -7.21 9.93
C GLN A 64 4.11 -8.17 10.79
N ASN A 65 3.97 -7.83 12.08
CA ASN A 65 2.68 -7.96 12.72
C ASN A 65 1.74 -7.02 11.95
N LEU A 66 1.48 -7.34 10.69
CA LEU A 66 0.47 -6.63 9.95
C LEU A 66 -0.81 -7.02 10.68
N PRO A 67 -1.55 -6.08 11.26
CA PRO A 67 -2.90 -6.40 11.67
C PRO A 67 -3.58 -7.06 10.46
N PRO A 68 -4.48 -8.05 10.67
CA PRO A 68 -5.26 -8.58 9.57
C PRO A 68 -5.80 -7.38 8.79
N ILE A 69 -5.46 -7.33 7.50
CA ILE A 69 -5.95 -6.28 6.63
C ILE A 69 -7.45 -6.56 6.50
N GLU A 70 -8.25 -5.99 7.40
CA GLU A 70 -9.69 -5.97 7.27
C GLU A 70 -10.02 -4.99 6.14
N ILE A 71 -10.10 -5.51 4.92
CA ILE A 71 -10.61 -4.76 3.78
C ILE A 71 -12.13 -4.65 3.98
N THR A 72 -12.57 -3.67 4.77
CA THR A 72 -13.98 -3.33 4.91
C THR A 72 -14.39 -2.50 3.70
N PHE A 73 -15.03 -3.14 2.72
CA PHE A 73 -15.55 -2.50 1.50
C PHE A 73 -16.76 -1.58 1.74
N ALA A 74 -17.02 -1.14 2.97
CA ALA A 74 -18.34 -0.63 3.37
C ALA A 74 -18.48 0.90 3.44
N GLU A 75 -17.39 1.70 3.36
CA GLU A 75 -17.50 3.13 3.71
C GLU A 75 -17.59 4.11 2.53
N THR A 76 -17.39 3.67 1.28
CA THR A 76 -17.33 4.58 0.13
C THR A 76 -18.69 4.91 -0.50
N GLU A 77 -19.73 4.09 -0.26
CA GLU A 77 -21.04 4.33 -0.89
C GLU A 77 -21.90 5.38 -0.14
N GLU A 78 -21.79 5.47 1.19
CA GLU A 78 -22.71 6.29 1.99
C GLU A 78 -22.48 7.81 1.80
N LYS A 79 -21.22 8.24 1.67
CA LYS A 79 -20.87 9.67 1.56
C LYS A 79 -21.28 10.27 0.21
N SER A 80 -21.29 9.45 -0.85
CA SER A 80 -21.69 9.88 -2.19
C SER A 80 -23.22 10.07 -2.30
N PHE A 81 -23.99 9.16 -1.69
CA PHE A 81 -25.45 9.21 -1.74
C PHE A 81 -26.05 10.42 -1.00
N LYS A 82 -25.50 10.78 0.17
CA LYS A 82 -25.96 11.95 0.94
C LYS A 82 -25.78 13.26 0.17
N LYS A 83 -24.70 13.40 -0.59
CA LYS A 83 -24.43 14.61 -1.39
C LYS A 83 -25.40 14.76 -2.56
N LEU A 84 -25.87 13.65 -3.12
CA LEU A 84 -26.88 13.65 -4.18
C LEU A 84 -28.27 14.00 -3.65
N PHE A 85 -28.65 13.47 -2.48
CA PHE A 85 -29.96 13.70 -1.87
C PHE A 85 -30.21 15.17 -1.50
N PHE A 86 -29.24 15.84 -0.87
CA PHE A 86 -29.37 17.26 -0.50
C PHE A 86 -29.49 18.21 -1.70
N ARG A 87 -28.95 17.82 -2.86
CA ARG A 87 -28.99 18.67 -4.06
C ARG A 87 -30.36 18.64 -4.76
N TYR A 88 -31.09 17.52 -4.66
CA TYR A 88 -32.40 17.37 -5.31
C TYR A 88 -33.60 17.69 -4.41
N GLN A 89 -33.45 17.60 -3.08
CA GLN A 89 -34.52 17.91 -2.12
C GLN A 89 -35.08 19.33 -2.30
N TRP A 90 -34.20 20.33 -2.47
CA TRP A 90 -34.62 21.73 -2.64
C TRP A 90 -35.31 22.00 -3.98
N VAL A 91 -34.90 21.31 -5.05
CA VAL A 91 -35.53 21.45 -6.37
C VAL A 91 -36.97 20.93 -6.34
N PHE A 92 -37.20 19.81 -5.64
CA PHE A 92 -38.52 19.22 -5.51
C PHE A 92 -39.49 20.10 -4.69
N ILE A 93 -39.00 20.66 -3.57
CA ILE A 93 -39.79 21.59 -2.73
C ILE A 93 -40.16 22.84 -3.52
N LEU A 94 -39.21 23.45 -4.24
CA LEU A 94 -39.48 24.61 -5.09
C LEU A 94 -40.46 24.30 -6.21
N GLY A 95 -40.36 23.11 -6.83
CA GLY A 95 -41.30 22.65 -7.85
C GLY A 95 -42.73 22.50 -7.33
N ILE A 96 -42.92 21.91 -6.14
CA ILE A 96 -44.25 21.77 -5.54
C ILE A 96 -44.84 23.14 -5.20
N LEU A 97 -44.07 24.02 -4.57
CA LEU A 97 -44.54 25.37 -4.24
C LEU A 97 -44.94 26.15 -5.50
N PHE A 98 -44.17 26.00 -6.58
CA PHE A 98 -44.50 26.61 -7.87
C PHE A 98 -45.81 26.07 -8.45
N LEU A 99 -46.03 24.75 -8.44
CA LEU A 99 -47.27 24.14 -8.94
C LEU A 99 -48.49 24.52 -8.08
N LEU A 100 -48.35 24.55 -6.76
CA LEU A 100 -49.42 24.98 -5.86
C LEU A 100 -49.75 26.46 -6.05
N GLY A 101 -48.73 27.31 -6.16
CA GLY A 101 -48.92 28.74 -6.42
C GLY A 101 -49.56 29.01 -7.79
N LEU A 102 -49.11 28.30 -8.82
CA LEU A 102 -49.71 28.38 -10.16
C LEU A 102 -51.16 27.89 -10.15
N GLY A 103 -51.44 26.77 -9.47
CA GLY A 103 -52.81 26.26 -9.30
C GLY A 103 -53.72 27.26 -8.58
N TYR A 104 -53.25 27.87 -7.49
CA TYR A 104 -53.98 28.91 -6.77
C TYR A 104 -54.24 30.14 -7.66
N TYR A 105 -53.22 30.61 -8.38
CA TYR A 105 -53.35 31.75 -9.29
C TYR A 105 -54.35 31.47 -10.41
N LEU A 106 -54.26 30.31 -11.06
CA LEU A 106 -55.19 29.92 -12.11
C LEU A 106 -56.62 29.78 -11.58
N ASN A 107 -56.79 29.19 -10.39
CA ASN A 107 -58.10 29.07 -9.78
C ASN A 107 -58.71 30.45 -9.47
N HIS A 108 -57.95 31.37 -8.88
CA HIS A 108 -58.45 32.68 -8.48
C HIS A 108 -58.66 33.66 -9.67
N VAL A 109 -57.96 33.45 -10.79
CA VAL A 109 -58.08 34.30 -11.98
C VAL A 109 -59.11 33.76 -12.98
N TYR A 110 -59.24 32.44 -13.12
CA TYR A 110 -60.09 31.82 -14.15
C TYR A 110 -61.39 31.19 -13.64
N LEU A 111 -61.53 30.95 -12.33
CA LEU A 111 -62.83 30.65 -11.72
C LEU A 111 -63.25 31.85 -10.84
N PRO A 112 -64.14 32.74 -11.33
CA PRO A 112 -64.76 33.76 -10.48
C PRO A 112 -65.72 33.15 -9.44
#